data_AF-A0A5M9K442-F1
#
_entry.id   AF-A0A5M9K442-F1
#
_cell.length_a   1.000
_cell.length_b   1.000
_cell.length_c   1.000
_cell.angle_alpha   90.00
_cell.angle_beta   90.00
_cell.angle_gamma   90.00
#
_symmetry.space_group_name_H-M   'P 1'
#
loop_
_entity.id
_entity.type
_entity.pdbx_description
1 polymer ?
#
loop_
_entity_poly.entity_id
_entity_poly.type
_entity_poly.pdbx_seq_one_letter_code
_entity_poly.pdbx_strand_id
1 'polypeptide(L)'
;MSASPTGESSANANFANGINPADEKPRLSEHEKKANHIASEQKRRLAIREGFDRLADLVPGLEGQGRSESVVLKKNCGLYTETDRREADVD
;
A
#
# COMPACT_ATOMS: atom_id res chain seq x y z
N MET A 1 -29.18 -0.88 -27.33
CA MET A 1 -29.37 -1.63 -26.08
C MET A 1 -29.15 -0.65 -24.94
N SER A 2 -30.14 -0.51 -24.07
CA SER A 2 -30.37 0.65 -23.20
C SER A 2 -30.21 0.26 -21.73
N ALA A 3 -29.66 1.18 -20.91
CA ALA A 3 -29.66 1.24 -19.44
C ALA A 3 -28.87 0.12 -18.70
N SER A 4 -28.20 0.30 -17.55
CA SER A 4 -27.88 1.41 -16.65
C SER A 4 -26.83 0.88 -15.63
N PRO A 5 -26.08 1.75 -14.91
CA PRO A 5 -25.12 1.33 -13.89
C PRO A 5 -25.82 1.07 -12.54
N THR A 6 -25.62 -0.10 -11.95
CA THR A 6 -26.06 -0.39 -10.57
C THR A 6 -25.06 0.17 -9.57
N GLY A 7 -25.36 1.35 -9.04
CA GLY A 7 -24.82 1.82 -7.77
C GLY A 7 -25.61 1.17 -6.64
N GLU A 8 -25.00 0.23 -5.93
CA GLU A 8 -25.60 -0.37 -4.74
C GLU A 8 -25.06 0.32 -3.48
N SER A 9 -25.97 1.11 -2.90
CA SER A 9 -25.88 1.75 -1.61
C SER A 9 -25.72 0.73 -0.48
N SER A 10 -24.53 0.61 0.11
CA SER A 10 -24.40 0.06 1.47
C SER A 10 -24.66 1.16 2.50
N ALA A 11 -25.94 1.45 2.74
CA ALA A 11 -26.38 2.11 3.95
C ALA A 11 -26.38 1.07 5.08
N ASN A 12 -25.29 0.99 5.85
CA ASN A 12 -25.32 0.30 7.14
C ASN A 12 -25.47 1.34 8.25
N ALA A 13 -26.68 1.42 8.79
CA ALA A 13 -27.02 2.22 9.95
C ALA A 13 -26.48 1.53 11.21
N ASN A 14 -25.59 2.20 11.94
CA ASN A 14 -25.50 2.13 13.41
C ASN A 14 -24.41 3.07 13.92
N PHE A 15 -24.77 4.32 14.25
CA PHE A 15 -24.01 5.14 15.20
C PHE A 15 -24.97 6.04 15.97
N ALA A 16 -25.58 5.48 17.01
CA ALA A 16 -26.07 6.27 18.12
C ALA A 16 -24.91 6.46 19.10
N ASN A 17 -24.57 7.73 19.37
CA ASN A 17 -24.12 8.30 20.64
C ASN A 17 -22.87 9.21 20.53
N GLY A 18 -23.04 10.50 20.82
CA GLY A 18 -21.95 11.45 21.09
C GLY A 18 -21.83 12.64 20.12
N ILE A 19 -22.80 13.56 20.09
CA ILE A 19 -22.67 14.84 19.38
C ILE A 19 -21.93 15.82 20.31
N ASN A 20 -20.62 15.97 20.11
CA ASN A 20 -19.88 17.18 20.49
C ASN A 20 -19.91 18.15 19.28
N PRO A 21 -20.48 19.35 19.39
CA PRO A 21 -20.59 20.29 18.26
C PRO A 21 -19.25 20.92 17.82
N ALA A 22 -18.12 20.50 18.40
CA ALA A 22 -16.77 20.89 17.98
C ALA A 22 -16.11 19.88 17.00
N ASP A 23 -16.72 18.73 16.77
CA ASP A 23 -16.21 17.64 15.93
C ASP A 23 -16.98 17.48 14.61
N GLU A 24 -17.71 18.51 14.17
CA GLU A 24 -18.13 18.60 12.77
C GLU A 24 -16.90 18.92 11.91
N LYS A 25 -16.02 17.92 11.72
CA LYS A 25 -15.22 17.86 10.51
C LYS A 25 -16.24 17.89 9.36
N PRO A 26 -16.32 18.98 8.58
CA PRO A 26 -17.28 19.06 7.50
C PRO A 26 -17.07 17.82 6.63
N ARG A 27 -18.18 17.16 6.26
CA ARG A 27 -18.12 16.05 5.31
C ARG A 27 -17.37 16.54 4.09
N LEU A 28 -16.17 15.99 3.86
CA LEU A 28 -15.28 16.38 2.78
C LEU A 28 -16.11 16.55 1.50
N SER A 29 -16.04 17.75 0.91
CA SER A 29 -16.71 18.01 -0.37
C SER A 29 -16.24 17.00 -1.42
N GLU A 30 -17.03 16.79 -2.48
CA GLU A 30 -16.62 15.87 -3.57
C GLU A 30 -15.25 16.25 -4.16
N HIS A 31 -14.94 17.55 -4.19
CA HIS A 31 -13.63 18.07 -4.58
C HIS A 31 -12.52 17.68 -3.58
N GLU A 32 -12.76 17.86 -2.28
CA GLU A 32 -11.80 17.48 -1.24
C GLU A 32 -11.60 15.96 -1.14
N LYS A 33 -12.65 15.15 -1.31
CA LYS A 33 -12.53 13.68 -1.39
C LYS A 33 -11.63 13.28 -2.55
N LYS A 34 -11.80 13.90 -3.72
CA LYS A 34 -10.96 13.62 -4.90
C LYS A 34 -9.50 14.02 -4.65
N ALA A 35 -9.27 15.19 -4.06
CA ALA A 35 -7.93 15.63 -3.69
C ALA A 35 -7.27 14.69 -2.65
N ASN A 36 -8.02 14.29 -1.63
CA ASN A 36 -7.55 13.37 -0.60
C ASN A 36 -7.25 11.98 -1.18
N HIS A 37 -8.08 11.48 -2.09
CA HIS A 37 -7.83 10.22 -2.79
C HIS A 37 -6.53 10.26 -3.60
N ILE A 38 -6.27 11.35 -4.34
CA ILE A 38 -5.01 11.51 -5.09
C ILE A 38 -3.82 11.55 -4.13
N ALA A 39 -3.92 12.32 -3.05
CA ALA A 39 -2.85 12.45 -2.06
C ALA A 39 -2.57 11.14 -1.32
N SER A 40 -3.62 10.40 -0.91
CA SER A 40 -3.48 9.12 -0.21
C SER A 40 -2.84 8.07 -1.11
N GLU A 41 -3.21 8.03 -2.40
CA GLU A 41 -2.63 7.11 -3.37
C GLU A 41 -1.18 7.48 -3.72
N GLN A 42 -0.85 8.76 -3.84
CA GLN A 42 0.54 9.21 -4.01
C GLN A 42 1.41 8.81 -2.81
N LYS A 43 0.92 9.05 -1.59
CA LYS A 43 1.61 8.63 -0.36
C LYS A 43 1.79 7.11 -0.31
N ARG A 44 0.77 6.34 -0.65
CA ARG A 44 0.84 4.87 -0.74
C ARG A 44 1.92 4.42 -1.73
N ARG A 45 1.96 5.02 -2.93
CA ARG A 45 2.97 4.70 -3.96
C ARG A 45 4.38 5.08 -3.52
N LEU A 46 4.57 6.20 -2.83
CA LEU A 46 5.86 6.60 -2.29
C LEU A 46 6.35 5.61 -1.22
N ALA A 47 5.48 5.21 -0.30
CA ALA A 47 5.82 4.23 0.73
C ALA A 47 6.22 2.87 0.14
N ILE A 48 5.54 2.41 -0.91
CA ILE A 48 5.91 1.16 -1.61
C ILE A 48 7.30 1.28 -2.24
N ARG A 49 7.61 2.39 -2.92
CA ARG A 49 8.93 2.61 -3.52
C ARG A 49 10.04 2.65 -2.48
N GLU A 50 9.82 3.38 -1.39
CA GLU A 50 10.78 3.43 -0.29
C GLU A 50 11.03 2.04 0.31
N GLY A 51 9.99 1.20 0.40
CA GLY A 51 10.14 -0.19 0.78
C GLY A 51 11.04 -0.98 -0.18
N PHE A 52 10.88 -0.81 -1.48
CA PHE A 52 11.75 -1.46 -2.48
C PHE A 52 13.18 -0.95 -2.46
N ASP A 53 13.39 0.34 -2.24
CA ASP A 53 14.73 0.92 -2.11
C ASP A 53 15.43 0.33 -0.87
N ARG A 54 14.75 0.27 0.28
CA ARG A 54 15.27 -0.39 1.49
C ARG A 54 15.59 -1.87 1.27
N LEU A 55 14.75 -2.60 0.51
CA LEU A 55 15.03 -3.99 0.18
C LEU A 55 16.27 -4.12 -0.74
N ALA A 56 16.44 -3.22 -1.69
CA ALA A 56 17.59 -3.20 -2.58
C ALA A 56 18.91 -2.94 -1.82
N ASP A 57 18.87 -2.13 -0.77
CA ASP A 57 20.03 -1.87 0.10
C ASP A 57 20.39 -3.05 1.02
N LEU A 58 19.41 -3.87 1.41
CA LEU A 58 19.62 -5.03 2.28
C LEU A 58 20.11 -6.29 1.53
N VAL A 59 19.73 -6.44 0.25
CA VAL A 59 20.07 -7.61 -0.56
C VAL A 59 21.42 -7.39 -1.25
N PRO A 60 22.46 -8.19 -0.96
CA PRO A 60 23.76 -8.05 -1.60
C PRO A 60 23.66 -8.14 -3.13
N GLY A 61 24.24 -7.15 -3.80
CA GLY A 61 24.27 -7.07 -5.27
C GLY A 61 23.01 -6.47 -5.92
N LEU A 62 22.11 -5.83 -5.16
CA LEU A 62 20.97 -5.08 -5.68
C LEU A 62 21.02 -3.57 -5.43
N GLU A 63 22.12 -3.04 -4.89
CA GLU A 63 22.32 -1.62 -4.62
C GLU A 63 21.97 -0.76 -5.85
N GLY A 64 21.05 0.19 -5.68
CA GLY A 64 20.59 1.07 -6.77
C GLY A 64 19.62 0.43 -7.78
N GLN A 65 19.22 -0.83 -7.62
CA GLN A 65 18.23 -1.51 -8.47
C GLN A 65 16.79 -1.50 -7.91
N GLY A 66 16.50 -0.68 -6.88
CA GLY A 66 15.17 -0.55 -6.26
C GLY A 66 14.02 -0.20 -7.21
N ARG A 67 14.33 0.24 -8.44
CA ARG A 67 13.33 0.57 -9.48
C ARG A 67 12.79 -0.64 -10.25
N SER A 68 13.41 -1.81 -10.15
CA SER A 68 12.98 -3.02 -10.85
C SER A 68 12.26 -3.97 -9.88
N GLU A 69 10.98 -3.70 -9.59
CA GLU A 69 10.18 -4.45 -8.60
C GLU A 69 10.29 -5.98 -8.74
N SER A 70 10.17 -6.50 -9.97
CA SER A 70 10.26 -7.94 -10.25
C SER A 70 11.65 -8.54 -9.99
N VAL A 71 12.71 -7.76 -10.21
CA VAL A 71 14.10 -8.18 -9.99
C VAL A 71 14.40 -8.21 -8.49
N VAL A 72 13.95 -7.18 -7.75
CA VAL A 72 14.12 -7.10 -6.29
C VAL A 72 13.43 -8.28 -5.60
N LEU A 73 12.16 -8.54 -5.94
CA LEU A 73 11.41 -9.65 -5.33
C LEU A 73 12.03 -11.02 -5.63
N LYS A 74 12.44 -11.25 -6.88
CA LYS A 74 13.02 -12.54 -7.28
C LYS A 74 14.35 -12.82 -6.59
N LYS A 75 15.22 -11.80 -6.50
CA LYS A 75 16.53 -11.94 -5.84
C LYS A 75 16.39 -12.09 -4.32
N ASN A 76 15.47 -11.34 -3.70
CA ASN A 76 15.22 -11.44 -2.27
C ASN A 76 14.70 -12.83 -1.88
N CYS A 77 13.74 -13.38 -2.63
CA CYS A 77 13.29 -14.77 -2.45
C CYS A 77 14.46 -15.77 -2.57
N GLY A 78 15.32 -15.58 -3.58
CA GLY A 78 16.52 -16.41 -3.74
C GLY A 78 17.49 -16.36 -2.56
N LEU A 79 17.68 -15.19 -1.94
CA LEU A 79 18.55 -15.06 -0.77
C LEU A 79 18.05 -15.91 0.40
N TYR A 80 16.75 -15.88 0.71
CA TYR A 80 16.22 -16.70 1.81
C TYR A 80 16.46 -18.18 1.56
N THR A 81 16.20 -18.66 0.35
CA THR A 81 16.45 -20.08 0.00
C THR A 81 17.92 -20.47 0.07
N GLU A 82 18.82 -19.53 -0.21
CA GLU A 82 20.27 -19.72 -0.16
C GLU A 82 20.77 -19.69 1.30
N THR A 83 20.25 -18.79 2.13
CA THR A 83 20.55 -18.72 3.56
C THR A 83 20.09 -19.98 4.28
N ASP A 84 18.87 -20.44 4.03
CA ASP A 84 18.32 -21.66 4.61
C ASP A 84 19.15 -22.90 4.21
N ARG A 85 19.65 -22.94 2.97
CA ARG A 85 20.53 -24.03 2.51
C ARG A 85 21.90 -24.00 3.20
N ARG A 86 22.50 -22.81 3.40
CA ARG A 86 23.78 -22.70 4.10
C ARG A 86 23.66 -23.06 5.57
N GLU A 87 22.55 -22.74 6.23
CA GLU A 87 22.36 -23.19 7.62
C GLU A 87 22.24 -24.71 7.72
N ALA A 88 21.60 -25.35 6.74
CA ALA A 88 21.49 -26.82 6.71
C ALA A 88 22.82 -27.56 6.48
N ASP A 89 23.84 -26.90 5.93
CA ASP A 89 25.17 -27.47 5.69
C ASP A 89 26.16 -27.26 6.87
N VAL A 90 25.73 -26.58 7.94
CA VAL A 90 26.57 -26.26 9.12
C VAL A 90 26.36 -27.24 10.29
N ASP A 91 25.39 -28.17 10.19
CA ASP A 91 25.18 -29.30 11.11
C ASP A 91 25.90 -30.59 10.64
#